data_AF-A0AAJ0EAT1-F1
#
_entry.id   AF-A0AAJ0EAT1-F1
#
_cell.length_a   1.000
_cell.length_b   1.000
_cell.length_c   1.000
_cell.angle_alpha   90.00
_cell.angle_beta   90.00
_cell.angle_gamma   90.00
#
_symmetry.space_group_name_H-M   'P 1'
#
loop_
_entity.id
_entity.type
_entity.pdbx_description
1 polymer ?
#
loop_
_entity_poly.entity_id
_entity_poly.type
_entity_poly.pdbx_seq_one_letter_code
_entity_poly.pdbx_strand_id
1 'polypeptide(L)'
;HKRSVVVAPKGLSFAVLTYVWGGIEQPKLKEANMGEYSCDYRLDAIWRDIPKTIRDAIHVCETVGERYLWVDALCIVQDSPRDVKTQILRMREIYSAAKFTIAAVSQ
;
A
#
# COMPACT_ATOMS: atom_id res chain seq x y z
N HIS A 1 10.92 3.75 12.57
CA HIS A 1 9.66 3.01 12.31
C HIS A 1 10.01 1.78 11.50
N LYS A 2 9.52 0.59 11.86
CA LYS A 2 9.76 -0.63 11.06
C LYS A 2 8.64 -0.72 10.02
N ARG A 3 8.95 -0.66 8.73
CA ARG A 3 7.95 -0.73 7.66
C ARG A 3 8.03 -2.08 6.95
N SER A 4 6.90 -2.78 6.92
CA SER A 4 6.76 -4.08 6.26
C SER A 4 5.33 -4.24 5.72
N VAL A 5 5.18 -5.06 4.69
CA VAL A 5 3.88 -5.47 4.16
C VAL A 5 3.38 -6.64 5.00
N VAL A 6 2.18 -6.53 5.55
CA VAL A 6 1.61 -7.56 6.41
C VAL A 6 0.26 -8.02 5.88
N VAL A 7 -0.06 -9.29 6.11
CA VAL A 7 -1.40 -9.80 5.86
C VAL A 7 -2.36 -9.12 6.83
N ALA A 8 -3.42 -8.50 6.30
CA ALA A 8 -4.38 -7.76 7.10
C ALA A 8 -5.04 -8.66 8.17
N PRO A 9 -4.84 -8.39 9.48
CA PRO A 9 -5.53 -9.10 10.55
C PRO A 9 -7.04 -8.80 10.53
N LYS A 10 -7.85 -9.68 11.12
CA LYS A 10 -9.28 -9.41 11.31
C LYS A 10 -9.47 -8.24 12.28
N GLY A 11 -10.37 -7.30 11.93
CA GLY A 11 -10.69 -6.13 12.77
C GLY A 11 -9.64 -5.03 12.77
N LEU A 12 -8.76 -5.01 11.78
CA LEU A 12 -7.74 -3.98 11.61
C LEU A 12 -8.37 -2.62 11.23
N SER A 13 -7.89 -1.54 11.85
CA SER A 13 -8.10 -0.19 11.34
C SER A 13 -6.96 0.20 10.42
N PHE A 14 -7.29 0.69 9.23
CA PHE A 14 -6.32 1.10 8.23
C PHE A 14 -6.83 2.29 7.44
N ALA A 15 -5.89 3.06 6.89
CA ALA A 15 -6.15 4.09 5.90
C ALA A 15 -5.96 3.52 4.50
N VAL A 16 -6.59 4.15 3.50
CA VAL A 16 -6.40 3.81 2.08
C VAL A 16 -5.77 4.99 1.36
N LEU A 17 -4.82 4.73 0.46
CA LEU A 17 -4.30 5.72 -0.47
C LEU A 17 -5.00 5.61 -1.83
N THR A 18 -5.53 6.72 -2.31
CA THR A 18 -5.97 6.88 -3.70
C THR A 18 -5.07 7.87 -4.42
N TYR A 19 -4.53 7.44 -5.57
CA TYR A 19 -3.54 8.18 -6.35
C TYR A 19 -3.52 7.66 -7.79
N VAL A 20 -2.95 8.46 -8.69
CA VAL A 20 -2.66 8.02 -10.05
C VAL A 20 -1.27 7.40 -10.07
N TRP A 21 -1.15 6.20 -10.65
CA TRP A 21 0.15 5.62 -10.94
C TRP A 21 0.79 6.48 -12.04
N GLY A 22 1.81 7.27 -11.66
CA GLY A 22 2.54 8.07 -12.62
C GLY A 22 3.23 7.19 -13.67
N GLY A 23 3.79 7.81 -14.71
CA GLY A 23 4.60 7.11 -15.72
C GLY A 23 5.99 6.66 -15.24
N ILE A 24 6.21 6.59 -13.93
CA ILE A 24 7.51 6.26 -13.31
C ILE A 24 7.45 4.81 -12.84
N GLU A 25 8.54 4.08 -13.01
CA GLU A 25 8.68 2.74 -12.45
C GLU A 25 8.65 2.82 -10.92
N GLN A 26 7.72 2.09 -10.31
CA GLN A 26 7.53 2.06 -8.86
C GLN A 26 7.58 0.62 -8.34
N PRO A 27 8.04 0.40 -7.09
CA PRO A 27 8.00 -0.90 -6.45
C PRO A 27 6.58 -1.46 -6.45
N LYS A 28 6.46 -2.71 -6.92
CA LYS A 28 5.19 -3.45 -6.98
C LYS A 28 5.34 -4.75 -6.22
N LEU A 29 4.31 -5.12 -5.48
CA LEU A 29 4.23 -6.44 -4.88
C LEU A 29 4.04 -7.47 -6.00
N LYS A 30 4.90 -8.49 -5.97
CA LYS A 30 4.94 -9.64 -6.88
C LYS A 30 5.03 -10.91 -6.05
N GLU A 31 4.61 -12.05 -6.58
CA GLU A 31 4.68 -13.32 -5.83
C GLU A 31 6.11 -13.61 -5.35
N ALA A 32 7.11 -13.32 -6.19
CA ALA A 32 8.52 -13.54 -5.89
C ALA A 32 9.08 -12.65 -4.76
N ASN A 33 8.54 -11.44 -4.57
CA ASN A 33 9.04 -10.49 -3.57
C ASN A 33 8.14 -10.38 -2.33
N MET A 34 7.02 -11.12 -2.29
CA MET A 34 6.07 -11.09 -1.18
C MET A 34 6.72 -11.49 0.15
N GLY A 35 7.56 -12.53 0.13
CA GLY A 35 8.31 -12.98 1.31
C GLY A 35 9.27 -11.91 1.82
N GLU A 36 9.94 -11.21 0.90
CA GLU A 36 10.86 -10.13 1.26
C GLU A 36 10.11 -8.92 1.80
N TYR A 37 9.03 -8.46 1.15
CA TYR A 37 8.29 -7.29 1.60
C TYR A 37 7.61 -7.51 2.95
N SER A 38 7.41 -8.76 3.34
CA SER A 38 6.91 -9.15 4.66
C SER A 38 7.94 -9.07 5.78
N CYS A 39 9.23 -9.03 5.45
CA CYS A 39 10.28 -8.88 6.47
C CYS A 39 10.34 -7.44 6.99
N ASP A 40 10.53 -7.32 8.30
CA ASP A 40 10.82 -6.04 8.95
C ASP A 40 11.96 -5.31 8.21
N TYR A 41 11.82 -3.99 8.05
CA TYR A 41 12.79 -3.09 7.43
C TYR A 41 12.98 -3.21 5.92
N ARG A 42 12.29 -4.13 5.22
CA ARG A 42 12.48 -4.26 3.76
C ARG A 42 11.92 -3.08 2.98
N LEU A 43 10.81 -2.48 3.42
CA LEU A 43 10.33 -1.23 2.82
C LEU A 43 11.26 -0.05 3.12
N ASP A 44 11.95 -0.07 4.26
CA ASP A 44 12.95 0.95 4.60
C ASP A 44 14.20 0.84 3.71
N ALA A 45 14.58 -0.38 3.32
CA ALA A 45 15.71 -0.63 2.41
C ALA A 45 15.47 -0.05 0.99
N ILE A 46 14.23 -0.14 0.49
CA ILE A 46 13.82 0.40 -0.82
C ILE A 46 13.16 1.78 -0.72
N TRP A 47 13.28 2.47 0.42
CA TRP A 47 12.55 3.71 0.68
C TRP A 47 12.81 4.81 -0.36
N ARG A 48 14.00 4.83 -0.96
CA ARG A 48 14.35 5.81 -2.01
C ARG A 48 13.63 5.54 -3.33
N ASP A 49 13.28 4.29 -3.60
CA ASP A 49 12.60 3.85 -4.82
C ASP A 49 11.07 3.97 -4.68
N ILE A 50 10.56 4.09 -3.46
CA ILE A 50 9.13 4.33 -3.22
C ILE A 50 8.76 5.75 -3.68
N PRO A 51 7.74 5.89 -4.57
CA PRO A 51 7.25 7.18 -5.02
C PRO A 51 6.97 8.14 -3.87
N LYS A 52 7.28 9.43 -4.10
CA LYS A 52 7.04 10.48 -3.10
C LYS A 52 5.60 10.47 -2.60
N THR A 53 4.63 10.26 -3.50
CA THR A 53 3.21 10.14 -3.15
C THR A 53 2.92 9.09 -2.07
N ILE A 54 3.53 7.91 -2.18
CA ILE A 54 3.35 6.83 -1.20
C ILE A 54 4.07 7.19 0.10
N ARG A 55 5.28 7.76 0.03
CA ARG A 55 6.02 8.20 1.22
C ARG A 55 5.29 9.27 2.01
N ASP A 56 4.73 10.26 1.32
CA ASP A 56 3.95 11.34 1.92
C ASP A 56 2.68 10.77 2.55
N ALA A 57 2.00 9.83 1.89
CA ALA A 57 0.84 9.14 2.44
C ALA A 57 1.17 8.32 3.70
N ILE A 58 2.31 7.62 3.73
CA ILE A 58 2.80 6.92 4.91
C ILE A 58 3.04 7.91 6.05
N HIS A 59 3.66 9.05 5.76
CA HIS A 59 3.91 10.08 6.77
C HIS A 59 2.62 10.70 7.32
N VAL A 60 1.64 10.98 6.46
CA VAL A 60 0.31 11.46 6.88
C VAL A 60 -0.37 10.40 7.76
N CYS A 61 -0.35 9.13 7.35
CA CYS A 61 -0.88 8.01 8.12
C CYS A 61 -0.25 7.91 9.52
N GLU A 62 1.08 8.01 9.61
CA GLU A 62 1.82 8.03 10.88
C GLU A 62 1.43 9.25 11.75
N THR A 63 1.28 10.43 11.14
CA THR A 63 0.97 11.68 11.85
C THR A 63 -0.43 11.69 12.47
N VAL A 64 -1.40 11.08 11.81
CA VAL A 64 -2.77 10.93 12.34
C VAL A 64 -2.93 9.75 13.31
N GLY A 65 -1.84 9.04 13.60
CA GLY A 65 -1.80 7.93 14.56
C GLY A 65 -2.28 6.59 14.01
N GLU A 66 -2.41 6.45 12.68
CA GLU A 66 -2.75 5.17 12.05
C GLU A 66 -1.50 4.34 11.75
N ARG A 67 -1.63 3.04 11.98
CA ARG A 67 -0.50 2.10 11.86
C ARG A 67 -0.46 1.38 10.51
N TYR A 68 -1.56 1.37 9.78
CA TYR A 68 -1.71 0.59 8.56
C TYR A 68 -2.23 1.47 7.44
N LEU A 69 -1.52 1.41 6.32
CA LEU A 69 -1.91 2.06 5.08
C LEU A 69 -2.01 0.99 4.00
N TRP A 70 -3.17 0.93 3.34
CA TRP A 70 -3.35 0.12 2.15
C TRP A 70 -2.96 0.93 0.92
N VAL A 71 -2.06 0.37 0.12
CA VAL A 71 -1.58 0.94 -1.15
C VAL A 71 -1.66 -0.15 -2.20
N ASP A 72 -2.46 0.05 -3.24
CA ASP A 72 -2.70 -0.94 -4.30
C ASP A 72 -1.41 -1.56 -4.88
N ALA A 73 -0.38 -0.76 -5.17
CA ALA A 73 0.88 -1.23 -5.75
C ALA A 73 1.68 -2.13 -4.79
N LEU A 74 1.54 -1.94 -3.48
CA LEU A 74 2.30 -2.67 -2.46
C LEU A 74 1.49 -3.76 -1.75
N CYS A 75 0.16 -3.73 -1.87
CA CYS A 75 -0.75 -4.66 -1.18
C CYS A 75 -1.47 -5.64 -2.12
N ILE A 76 -1.39 -5.45 -3.44
CA ILE A 76 -1.96 -6.34 -4.47
C ILE A 76 -0.81 -7.00 -5.23
N VAL A 77 -0.90 -8.31 -5.45
CA VAL A 77 0.10 -9.06 -6.22
C VAL A 77 -0.08 -8.76 -7.71
N GLN A 78 0.74 -7.85 -8.23
CA GLN A 78 0.55 -7.23 -9.55
C GLN A 78 0.84 -8.16 -10.73
N ASP A 79 1.65 -9.20 -10.52
CA ASP A 79 1.96 -10.22 -11.51
C ASP A 79 0.96 -11.39 -11.52
N SER A 80 -0.07 -11.35 -10.66
CA SER A 80 -1.15 -12.34 -10.62
C SER A 80 -2.46 -11.73 -11.15
N PRO A 81 -2.86 -11.98 -12.41
CA PRO A 81 -4.10 -11.43 -12.97
C PRO A 81 -5.35 -11.81 -12.15
N ARG A 82 -5.30 -12.99 -11.51
CA ARG A 82 -6.36 -13.47 -10.62
C ARG A 82 -6.45 -12.63 -9.35
N ASP A 83 -5.33 -12.34 -8.70
CA ASP A 83 -5.32 -11.51 -7.50
C ASP A 83 -5.72 -10.08 -7.84
N VAL A 84 -5.12 -9.48 -8.87
CA VAL A 84 -5.48 -8.14 -9.36
C VAL A 84 -6.99 -8.03 -9.61
N LYS A 85 -7.58 -8.97 -10.37
CA LYS A 85 -9.02 -8.97 -10.62
C LYS A 85 -9.85 -9.08 -9.34
N THR A 86 -9.42 -9.95 -8.41
CA THR A 86 -10.11 -10.14 -7.13
C THR A 86 -10.06 -8.87 -6.27
N GLN A 87 -8.89 -8.24 -6.17
CA GLN A 87 -8.70 -7.03 -5.38
C GLN A 87 -9.46 -5.84 -5.99
N ILE A 88 -9.51 -5.72 -7.32
CA ILE A 88 -10.33 -4.72 -8.02
C ILE A 88 -11.82 -4.90 -7.68
N LEU A 89 -12.33 -6.13 -7.72
CA LEU A 89 -13.73 -6.40 -7.37
C LEU A 89 -14.03 -6.07 -5.90
N ARG A 90 -13.04 -6.24 -5.01
CA ARG A 90 -13.14 -5.94 -3.58
C ARG A 90 -12.76 -4.51 -3.22
N MET A 91 -12.31 -3.71 -4.18
CA MET A 91 -11.81 -2.36 -3.93
C MET A 91 -12.89 -1.50 -3.25
N ARG A 92 -14.16 -1.64 -3.66
CA ARG A 92 -15.29 -0.99 -2.99
C ARG A 92 -15.39 -1.35 -1.51
N GLU A 93 -15.22 -2.62 -1.16
CA GLU A 93 -15.27 -3.08 0.23
C GLU A 93 -14.07 -2.55 1.03
N ILE A 94 -12.88 -2.56 0.44
CA ILE A 94 -11.64 -2.07 1.06
C ILE A 94 -11.78 -0.58 1.40
N TYR A 95 -12.21 0.23 0.43
CA TYR A 95 -12.43 1.66 0.64
C TYR A 95 -13.54 1.94 1.66
N SER A 96 -14.62 1.14 1.64
CA SER A 96 -15.72 1.27 2.62
C SER A 96 -15.33 0.85 4.04
N ALA A 97 -14.35 -0.03 4.19
CA ALA A 97 -13.86 -0.51 5.49
C ALA A 97 -12.72 0.36 6.04
N ALA A 98 -12.10 1.20 5.20
CA ALA A 98 -11.03 2.09 5.62
C ALA A 98 -11.55 3.17 6.57
N LYS A 99 -10.74 3.53 7.57
CA LYS A 99 -11.11 4.59 8.53
C LYS A 99 -11.16 5.95 7.85
N PHE A 100 -10.24 6.19 6.92
CA PHE A 100 -10.22 7.35 6.05
C PHE A 100 -9.43 7.04 4.79
N THR A 101 -9.61 7.88 3.78
CA THR A 101 -8.89 7.81 2.51
C THR A 101 -7.99 9.03 2.39
N ILE A 102 -6.71 8.80 2.09
CA ILE A 102 -5.74 9.83 1.71
C ILE A 102 -5.80 9.93 0.19
N ALA A 103 -6.18 11.11 -0.32
CA ALA A 103 -6.19 11.38 -1.75
C ALA A 103 -4.94 12.18 -2.14
N ALA A 104 -4.10 11.59 -2.99
CA ALA A 104 -3.01 12.31 -3.62
C ALA A 104 -3.52 12.98 -4.90
N VAL A 105 -3.46 14.31 -4.90
CA VAL A 105 -3.76 15.13 -6.07
C VAL A 105 -2.45 15.44 -6.81
N SER A 106 -2.32 14.92 -8.03
CA SER A 106 -1.26 15.34 -8.95
C SER A 106 -1.65 16.68 -9.57
N GLN A 107 -0.85 17.72 -9.33
CA GLN A 107 -0.92 18.99 -10.05
C GLN A 107 -0.03 18.97 -11.28
#